data_AF-A0A437SU53-F1
#
_entry.id   AF-A0A437SU53-F1
#
_cell.length_a   1.000
_cell.length_b   1.000
_cell.length_c   1.000
_cell.angle_alpha   90.00
_cell.angle_beta   90.00
_cell.angle_gamma   90.00
#
_symmetry.space_group_name_H-M   'P 1'
#
loop_
_entity.id
_entity.type
_entity.pdbx_description
1 polymer ?
#
loop_
_entity_poly.entity_id
_entity_poly.type
_entity_poly.pdbx_seq_one_letter_code
_entity_poly.pdbx_strand_id
1 'polypeptide(L)' 'MENKSVQIDTDYDKHALNIKFSDNLTDDRERGYILSAAFLSFCASQGLDKQEVIEMINTNYSQFTDQDGSTLFKRL' A
#
# COMPACT_ATOMS: atom_id res chain seq x y z
N MET A 1 -26.15 -8.70 -2.88
CA MET A 1 -24.88 -8.09 -2.45
C MET A 1 -24.73 -6.80 -3.21
N GLU A 2 -24.41 -5.71 -2.52
CA GLU A 2 -24.07 -4.46 -3.20
C GLU A 2 -22.66 -4.54 -3.77
N ASN A 3 -22.42 -3.79 -4.85
CA ASN A 3 -21.09 -3.69 -5.43
C ASN A 3 -20.18 -2.89 -4.49
N LYS A 4 -18.92 -3.33 -4.39
CA LYS A 4 -17.84 -2.58 -3.74
C LYS A 4 -17.01 -1.89 -4.80
N SER A 5 -16.51 -0.69 -4.52
CA SER A 5 -15.71 0.08 -5.46
C SER A 5 -14.56 0.82 -4.77
N VAL A 6 -13.49 1.04 -5.53
CA VAL A 6 -12.38 1.91 -5.16
C VAL A 6 -12.24 2.96 -6.25
N GLN A 7 -12.22 4.24 -5.88
CA GLN A 7 -11.98 5.36 -6.78
C GLN A 7 -10.63 5.98 -6.44
N ILE A 8 -9.85 6.28 -7.48
CA ILE A 8 -8.53 6.91 -7.38
C ILE A 8 -8.60 8.24 -8.14
N ASP A 9 -8.39 9.34 -7.42
CA ASP A 9 -8.36 10.69 -7.98
C ASP A 9 -6.92 11.24 -7.85
N THR A 10 -6.32 11.63 -8.97
CA THR A 10 -5.02 12.32 -8.99
C THR A 10 -5.23 13.84 -8.97
N ASP A 11 -4.65 14.51 -7.98
CA ASP A 11 -4.57 15.97 -7.91
C ASP A 11 -3.13 16.37 -8.24
N TYR A 12 -2.89 16.71 -9.52
CA TYR A 12 -1.57 17.05 -10.01
C TYR A 12 -1.06 18.40 -9.48
N ASP A 13 -1.96 19.33 -9.18
CA ASP A 13 -1.59 20.64 -8.62
C ASP A 13 -1.06 20.50 -7.20
N LYS A 14 -1.62 19.56 -6.42
CA LYS A 14 -1.17 19.26 -5.06
C LYS A 14 -0.19 18.09 -4.97
N HIS A 15 0.20 17.50 -6.10
CA HIS A 15 0.99 16.26 -6.16
C HIS A 15 0.43 15.15 -5.24
N ALA A 16 -0.89 15.00 -5.20
CA ALA A 16 -1.57 14.08 -4.28
C ALA A 16 -2.35 13.01 -5.03
N LEU A 17 -2.42 11.82 -4.42
CA LEU A 17 -3.26 10.72 -4.86
C LEU A 17 -4.30 10.44 -3.77
N ASN A 18 -5.58 10.55 -4.12
CA ASN A 18 -6.69 10.37 -3.20
C ASN A 18 -7.38 9.04 -3.50
N ILE A 19 -7.60 8.22 -2.48
CA ILE A 19 -8.29 6.93 -2.61
C ILE A 19 -9.59 7.00 -1.81
N LYS A 20 -10.71 6.68 -2.46
CA LYS A 20 -12.03 6.58 -1.83
C LYS A 20 -12.55 5.16 -1.96
N PHE A 21 -12.98 4.58 -0.85
CA PHE A 21 -13.64 3.28 -0.80
C PHE A 21 -15.15 3.48 -0.72
N SER A 22 -15.93 2.57 -1.32
CA SER A 22 -17.38 2.55 -1.13
C SER A 22 -17.75 2.35 0.34
N ASP A 23 -18.92 2.85 0.74
CA ASP A 23 -19.38 2.83 2.14
C ASP A 23 -19.48 1.41 2.73
N ASN A 24 -19.67 0.41 1.87
CA ASN A 24 -19.76 -1.01 2.21
C ASN A 24 -18.41 -1.76 2.18
N LEU A 25 -17.30 -1.07 1.90
CA LEU A 25 -15.94 -1.59 1.94
C LEU A 25 -15.22 -1.01 3.16
N THR A 26 -15.55 -1.54 4.35
CA THR A 26 -15.08 -1.04 5.66
C THR A 26 -14.09 -1.96 6.37
N ASP A 27 -13.95 -3.22 5.96
CA ASP A 27 -12.95 -4.14 6.54
C ASP A 27 -11.54 -3.72 6.09
N ASP A 28 -10.69 -3.36 7.04
CA ASP A 28 -9.32 -2.93 6.79
C ASP A 28 -8.47 -4.01 6.12
N ARG A 29 -8.76 -5.30 6.33
CA ARG A 29 -8.06 -6.39 5.64
C ARG A 29 -8.42 -6.46 4.17
N GLU A 30 -9.68 -6.19 3.83
CA GLU A 30 -10.14 -6.17 2.44
C GLU A 30 -9.52 -4.97 1.70
N ARG A 31 -9.53 -3.79 2.35
CA ARG A 31 -8.82 -2.59 1.84
C ARG A 31 -7.33 -2.86 1.66
N GLY A 32 -6.67 -3.44 2.67
CA GLY A 32 -5.25 -3.78 2.66
C GLY A 32 -4.90 -4.77 1.54
N TYR A 33 -5.74 -5.77 1.30
CA TYR A 33 -5.57 -6.71 0.18
C TYR A 33 -5.63 -5.99 -1.17
N ILE A 34 -6.61 -5.11 -1.39
CA ILE A 34 -6.76 -4.36 -2.64
C ILE A 34 -5.53 -3.48 -2.89
N LEU A 35 -5.09 -2.73 -1.87
CA LEU A 35 -3.92 -1.85 -1.99
C LEU A 35 -2.63 -2.65 -2.24
N SER A 36 -2.46 -3.79 -1.58
CA SER A 36 -1.30 -4.67 -1.79
C SER A 36 -1.30 -5.27 -3.20
N ALA A 37 -2.46 -5.69 -3.70
CA ALA A 37 -2.60 -6.20 -5.06
C ALA A 37 -2.30 -5.11 -6.10
N ALA A 38 -2.76 -3.87 -5.88
CA ALA A 38 -2.47 -2.74 -6.76
C ALA A 38 -0.96 -2.44 -6.80
N PHE A 39 -0.29 -2.40 -5.64
CA PHE A 39 1.16 -2.22 -5.56
C PHE A 39 1.92 -3.32 -6.31
N LEU A 40 1.60 -4.59 -6.06
CA LEU A 40 2.27 -5.71 -6.73
C LEU A 40 2.02 -5.72 -8.24
N SER A 41 0.80 -5.37 -8.69
CA SER A 41 0.48 -5.22 -10.11
C SER A 41 1.29 -4.09 -10.76
N PHE A 42 1.48 -2.98 -10.05
CA PHE A 42 2.34 -1.90 -10.51
C PHE A 42 3.78 -2.40 -10.68
N CYS A 43 4.37 -3.03 -9.65
CA CYS A 43 5.73 -3.57 -9.72
C CYS A 43 5.92 -4.53 -10.90
N ALA A 44 4.96 -5.45 -11.09
CA ALA A 44 4.98 -6.38 -12.23
C ALA A 44 4.92 -5.64 -13.58
N SER A 45 4.11 -4.58 -13.71
CA SER A 45 4.01 -3.79 -14.95
C SER A 45 5.30 -3.02 -15.29
N GLN A 46 6.08 -2.66 -14.26
CA GLN A 46 7.38 -1.99 -14.42
C GLN A 46 8.51 -2.99 -14.72
N GLY A 47 8.23 -4.30 -14.70
CA GLY A 47 9.23 -5.34 -14.90
C GLY A 47 10.19 -5.51 -13.72
N LEU A 48 9.81 -5.02 -12.53
CA LEU A 48 10.64 -5.14 -11.33
C LEU A 48 10.78 -6.60 -10.91
N ASP A 49 11.99 -6.98 -10.57
CA ASP A 49 12.24 -8.27 -9.97
C ASP A 49 11.90 -8.28 -8.46
N LYS A 50 11.97 -9.46 -7.84
CA LYS A 50 11.64 -9.62 -6.43
C LYS A 50 12.55 -8.83 -5.50
N GLN A 51 13.84 -8.70 -5.85
CA GLN A 51 14.82 -8.02 -5.03
C GLN A 51 14.56 -6.52 -5.03
N GLU A 52 14.27 -5.93 -6.19
CA GLU A 52 13.90 -4.52 -6.33
C GLU A 52 12.63 -4.19 -5.52
N VAL A 53 11.63 -5.07 -5.56
CA VAL A 53 10.40 -4.91 -4.76
C VAL A 53 10.70 -4.95 -3.25
N ILE A 54 11.57 -5.88 -2.81
CA ILE A 54 12.00 -5.97 -1.40
C ILE A 54 12.73 -4.68 -0.97
N GLU A 55 13.62 -4.15 -1.81
CA GLU A 55 14.35 -2.92 -1.53
C GLU A 55 13.44 -1.69 -1.44
N MET A 56 12.45 -1.60 -2.33
CA MET A 56 11.41 -0.56 -2.25
C MET A 56 10.63 -0.65 -0.94
N ILE A 57 10.21 -1.85 -0.55
CA ILE A 57 9.51 -2.05 0.72
C ILE A 57 10.41 -1.65 1.88
N ASN A 58 11.64 -2.14 1.95
CA ASN A 58 12.54 -1.83 3.07
C ASN A 58 12.78 -0.31 3.21
N THR A 59 13.02 0.38 2.10
CA THR A 59 13.26 1.84 2.10
C THR A 59 12.06 2.62 2.61
N ASN A 60 10.85 2.21 2.22
CA ASN A 60 9.63 2.95 2.56
C ASN A 60 8.93 2.43 3.81
N TYR A 61 9.17 1.20 4.23
CA TYR A 61 8.51 0.59 5.38
C TYR A 61 9.16 1.03 6.70
N SER A 62 10.47 1.28 6.66
CA SER A 62 11.23 1.88 7.76
C SER A 62 10.57 3.16 8.30
N GLN A 63 9.99 4.00 7.44
CA GLN A 63 9.32 5.23 7.91
C GLN A 63 8.12 4.96 8.86
N PHE A 64 7.53 3.77 8.78
CA PHE A 64 6.41 3.34 9.63
C PHE A 64 6.85 2.52 10.84
N THR A 65 8.06 1.94 10.82
CA THR A 65 8.59 1.08 11.89
C THR A 65 9.66 1.73 12.75
N ASP A 66 10.34 2.75 12.24
CA ASP A 66 11.49 3.37 12.90
C ASP A 66 11.09 4.43 13.95
N GLN A 67 9.81 4.83 13.99
CA GLN A 67 9.30 5.81 14.97
C GLN A 67 8.94 5.21 16.33
N ASP A 68 8.89 3.90 16.47
CA ASP A 68 8.76 3.23 17.76
C ASP A 68 9.91 2.25 17.89
N GLY A 69 10.74 2.37 18.94
CA GLY A 69 11.91 1.53 19.27
C GLY A 69 11.62 0.03 19.46
N SER A 70 11.01 -0.55 18.44
CA SER A 70 10.42 -1.87 18.25
C SER A 70 11.06 -2.47 17.00
N THR A 71 12.38 -2.39 16.94
CA THR A 71 13.18 -3.18 16.01
C THR A 71 12.81 -4.66 16.15
N LEU A 72 12.76 -5.36 15.02
CA LEU A 72 12.53 -6.81 14.91
C LEU A 72 13.33 -7.66 15.92
N PHE A 73 14.46 -7.14 16.40
CA PHE A 73 15.33 -7.74 17.42
C PHE A 73 14.77 -7.76 18.85
N LYS A 74 13.68 -7.06 19.17
CA LYS A 74 12.99 -7.22 20.47
C LYS A 74 11.99 -8.37 20.51
N ARG A 75 11.68 -8.97 19.36
CA ARG A 75 10.69 -10.06 19.22
C ARG A 75 11.31 -11.45 19.06
N LEU A 76 12.63 -11.57 19.19
CA LEU A 76 13.38 -12.83 19.21
C LEU A 76 13.96 -13.09 20.60
#